data_AF-V5IJZ5-F1
#
_entry.id   AF-V5IJZ5-F1
#
_cell.length_a   1.000
_cell.length_b   1.000
_cell.length_c   1.000
_cell.angle_alpha   90.00
_cell.angle_beta   90.00
_cell.angle_gamma   90.00
#
_symmetry.space_group_name_H-M   'P 1'
#
loop_
_entity.id
_entity.type
_entity.pdbx_description
1 polymer ?
#
loop_
_entity_poly.entity_id
_entity_poly.type
_entity_poly.pdbx_seq_one_letter_code
_entity_poly.pdbx_strand_id
1 'polypeptide(L)'
;LKISDHLSDLHTSVEQSREDAREAAGNTKEQLNAQSSRLSEQLAKIKTQVFAAANKELKVAIEDTMETHMQQLPEQSEELMNVTKSVSDCVLGFCGAHEFHWYFKGWEDLKKSAFDRGFKRTDSPFMYVCGYNVCLRIKLTKKIGLTVLGLFMCIHPGVNDLKLEWPFSKSYTLGVIHPKDKATRMVLKVDVSEHSDHPGLYMPRQGGNVGFGAWMLGTAGELESKGFVNDDSLHCFLQVEP
;
A
#
# COMPACT_ATOMS: atom_id res chain seq x y z
N LEU A 1 12.87 109.09 -52.86
CA LEU A 1 11.74 108.86 -51.94
C LEU A 1 11.09 107.48 -52.17
N LYS A 2 10.68 107.10 -53.39
CA LYS A 2 10.00 105.81 -53.67
C LYS A 2 10.71 104.49 -53.25
N ILE A 3 12.04 104.41 -53.28
CA ILE A 3 12.76 103.17 -52.94
C ILE A 3 12.68 102.85 -51.44
N SER A 4 12.64 103.87 -50.59
CA SER A 4 12.58 103.73 -49.12
C SER A 4 11.24 103.17 -48.66
N ASP A 5 10.15 103.58 -49.31
CA ASP A 5 8.79 103.13 -49.00
C ASP A 5 8.63 101.65 -49.38
N HIS A 6 9.07 101.26 -50.58
CA HIS A 6 9.05 99.86 -51.02
C HIS A 6 9.90 98.92 -50.16
N LEU A 7 11.03 99.40 -49.62
CA LEU A 7 11.87 98.64 -48.68
C LEU A 7 11.19 98.47 -47.32
N SER A 8 10.43 99.49 -46.87
CA SER A 8 9.68 99.44 -45.61
C SER A 8 8.47 98.51 -45.71
N ASP A 9 7.76 98.53 -46.84
CA ASP A 9 6.65 97.62 -47.11
C ASP A 9 7.12 96.16 -47.19
N LEU A 10 8.27 95.91 -47.84
CA LEU A 10 8.87 94.58 -47.92
C LEU A 10 9.31 94.08 -46.54
N HIS A 11 9.95 94.91 -45.73
CA HIS A 11 10.33 94.57 -44.36
C HIS A 11 9.11 94.17 -43.53
N THR A 12 8.02 94.93 -43.65
CA THR A 12 6.76 94.66 -42.94
C THR A 12 6.14 93.33 -43.39
N SER A 13 6.13 93.05 -44.70
CA SER A 13 5.61 91.78 -45.24
C SER A 13 6.45 90.57 -44.81
N VAL A 14 7.78 90.71 -44.71
CA VAL A 14 8.66 89.63 -44.23
C VAL A 14 8.45 89.38 -42.75
N GLU A 15 8.32 90.42 -41.95
CA GLU A 15 8.05 90.29 -40.51
C GLU A 15 6.68 89.66 -40.23
N GLN A 16 5.65 90.02 -40.99
CA GLN A 16 4.33 89.39 -40.91
C GLN A 16 4.39 87.90 -41.29
N SER A 17 5.05 87.56 -42.41
CA SER A 17 5.22 86.16 -42.84
C SER A 17 5.99 85.33 -41.80
N ARG A 18 6.97 85.93 -41.13
CA ARG A 18 7.71 85.27 -40.03
C ARG A 18 6.83 85.01 -38.81
N GLU A 19 5.95 85.94 -38.47
CA GLU A 19 5.03 85.79 -37.36
C GLU A 19 3.95 84.75 -37.67
N ASP A 20 3.34 84.81 -38.86
CA ASP A 20 2.38 83.81 -39.34
C ASP A 20 3.02 82.40 -39.35
N ALA A 21 4.29 82.27 -39.75
CA ALA A 21 5.03 81.01 -39.73
C ALA A 21 5.29 80.50 -38.29
N ARG A 22 5.55 81.40 -37.33
CA ARG A 22 5.67 81.04 -35.90
C ARG A 22 4.35 80.58 -35.33
N GLU A 23 3.26 81.28 -35.65
CA GLU A 23 1.92 80.92 -35.21
C GLU A 23 1.51 79.56 -35.78
N ALA A 24 1.72 79.34 -37.09
CA ALA A 24 1.45 78.05 -37.73
C ALA A 24 2.28 76.90 -37.13
N ALA A 25 3.55 77.14 -36.81
CA ALA A 25 4.40 76.16 -36.13
C ALA A 25 3.94 75.89 -34.69
N GLY A 26 3.49 76.92 -33.97
CA GLY A 26 2.87 76.81 -32.64
C GLY A 26 1.62 75.94 -32.67
N ASN A 27 0.68 76.26 -33.56
CA ASN A 27 -0.56 75.52 -33.75
C ASN A 27 -0.30 74.05 -34.12
N THR A 28 0.67 73.79 -35.00
CA THR A 28 1.05 72.42 -35.39
C THR A 28 1.63 71.64 -34.21
N LYS A 29 2.47 72.28 -33.38
CA LYS A 29 3.04 71.67 -32.17
C LYS A 29 1.96 71.35 -31.14
N GLU A 30 1.01 72.26 -30.92
CA GLU A 30 -0.12 72.03 -30.03
C GLU A 30 -1.00 70.88 -30.52
N GLN A 31 -1.29 70.83 -31.82
CA GLN A 31 -2.05 69.73 -32.42
C GLN A 31 -1.33 68.38 -32.26
N LEU A 32 -0.01 68.35 -32.47
CA LEU A 32 0.80 67.14 -32.29
C LEU A 32 0.79 66.67 -30.83
N ASN A 33 0.92 67.59 -29.87
CA ASN A 33 0.86 67.29 -28.45
C ASN A 33 -0.52 66.74 -28.03
N ALA A 34 -1.61 67.35 -28.53
CA ALA A 34 -2.95 66.87 -28.27
C ALA A 34 -3.18 65.45 -28.84
N GLN A 35 -2.69 65.18 -30.05
CA GLN A 35 -2.75 63.83 -30.65
C GLN A 35 -1.90 62.82 -29.86
N SER A 36 -0.69 63.19 -29.44
CA SER A 36 0.20 62.35 -28.64
C SER A 36 -0.42 61.99 -27.28
N SER A 37 -1.04 62.96 -26.61
CA SER A 37 -1.77 62.75 -25.36
C SER A 37 -2.92 61.77 -25.55
N ARG A 38 -3.74 61.99 -26.59
CA ARG A 38 -4.88 61.12 -26.92
C ARG A 38 -4.45 59.68 -27.24
N LEU A 39 -3.37 59.50 -28.00
CA LEU A 39 -2.82 58.17 -28.30
C LEU A 39 -2.32 57.48 -27.03
N SER A 40 -1.65 58.21 -26.14
CA SER A 40 -1.16 57.66 -24.86
C SER A 40 -2.31 57.16 -23.98
N GLU A 41 -3.41 57.90 -23.90
CA GLU A 41 -4.62 57.49 -23.18
C GLU A 41 -5.26 56.24 -23.81
N GLN A 42 -5.36 56.18 -25.14
CA GLN A 42 -5.90 55.00 -25.81
C GLN A 42 -5.02 53.77 -25.57
N LEU A 43 -3.69 53.93 -25.59
CA LEU A 43 -2.76 52.84 -25.34
C LEU A 43 -2.87 52.32 -23.90
N ALA A 44 -3.03 53.23 -22.91
CA ALA A 44 -3.29 52.85 -21.52
C ALA A 44 -4.60 52.07 -21.36
N LYS A 45 -5.65 52.49 -22.07
CA LYS A 45 -6.95 51.80 -22.07
C LYS A 45 -6.86 50.41 -22.68
N ILE A 46 -6.22 50.29 -23.85
CA ILE A 46 -6.00 49.00 -24.53
C ILE A 46 -5.18 48.06 -23.63
N LYS A 47 -4.09 48.55 -23.06
CA LYS A 47 -3.26 47.78 -22.12
C LYS A 47 -4.12 47.21 -21.00
N THR A 48 -4.91 48.06 -20.33
CA THR A 48 -5.76 47.63 -19.21
C THR A 48 -6.79 46.59 -19.63
N GLN A 49 -7.44 46.78 -20.79
CA GLN A 49 -8.45 45.85 -21.30
C GLN A 49 -7.86 44.50 -21.70
N VAL A 50 -6.72 44.48 -22.41
CA VAL A 50 -6.05 43.26 -22.83
C VAL A 50 -5.54 42.46 -21.63
N PHE A 51 -4.91 43.12 -20.65
CA PHE A 51 -4.47 42.44 -19.44
C PHE A 51 -5.64 41.90 -18.61
N ALA A 52 -6.75 42.64 -18.51
CA ALA A 52 -7.94 42.17 -17.80
C ALA A 52 -8.57 40.94 -18.48
N ALA A 53 -8.65 40.92 -19.82
CA ALA A 53 -9.14 39.78 -20.58
C ALA A 53 -8.23 38.56 -20.41
N ALA A 54 -6.92 38.72 -20.59
CA ALA A 54 -5.93 37.65 -20.44
C ALA A 54 -5.94 37.06 -19.01
N ASN A 55 -6.03 37.92 -17.98
CA ASN A 55 -6.12 37.45 -16.59
C ASN A 55 -7.40 36.66 -16.32
N LYS A 56 -8.52 37.04 -16.95
CA LYS A 56 -9.78 36.32 -16.80
C LYS A 56 -9.70 34.93 -17.44
N GLU A 57 -9.17 34.84 -18.65
CA GLU A 57 -8.96 33.56 -19.34
C GLU A 57 -7.99 32.66 -18.58
N LEU A 58 -6.86 33.20 -18.12
CA LEU A 58 -5.89 32.46 -17.32
C LEU A 58 -6.50 31.93 -16.02
N LYS A 59 -7.33 32.74 -15.35
CA LYS A 59 -8.00 32.33 -14.12
C LYS A 59 -8.92 31.13 -14.37
N VAL A 60 -9.76 31.18 -15.41
CA VAL A 60 -10.67 30.07 -15.77
C VAL A 60 -9.86 28.81 -16.09
N ALA A 61 -8.79 28.92 -16.89
CA ALA A 61 -7.95 27.77 -17.22
C ALA A 61 -7.31 27.11 -15.97
N ILE A 62 -6.91 27.92 -14.98
CA ILE A 62 -6.37 27.41 -13.71
C ILE A 62 -7.46 26.71 -12.90
N GLU A 63 -8.66 27.30 -12.80
CA GLU A 63 -9.79 26.71 -12.08
C GLU A 63 -10.22 25.37 -12.70
N ASP A 64 -10.38 25.30 -14.03
CA ASP A 64 -10.71 24.07 -14.76
C ASP A 64 -9.65 22.98 -14.56
N THR A 65 -8.38 23.36 -14.58
CA THR A 65 -7.26 22.43 -14.35
C THR A 65 -7.25 21.92 -12.91
N MET A 66 -7.50 22.78 -11.92
CA MET A 66 -7.61 22.36 -10.52
C MET A 66 -8.80 21.42 -10.31
N GLU A 67 -9.96 21.72 -10.88
CA GLU A 67 -11.15 20.88 -10.76
C GLU A 67 -10.90 19.48 -11.35
N THR A 68 -10.29 19.41 -12.53
CA THR A 68 -9.93 18.14 -13.18
C THR A 68 -9.02 17.29 -12.28
N HIS A 69 -7.96 17.89 -11.71
CA HIS A 69 -7.06 17.16 -10.81
C HIS A 69 -7.75 16.73 -9.50
N MET A 70 -8.63 17.57 -8.94
CA MET A 70 -9.38 17.23 -7.73
C MET A 70 -10.34 16.06 -7.95
N GLN A 71 -10.93 15.94 -9.15
CA GLN A 71 -11.80 14.81 -9.50
C GLN A 71 -11.03 13.50 -9.71
N GLN A 72 -9.80 13.55 -10.21
CA GLN A 72 -8.95 12.37 -10.45
C GLN A 72 -8.23 11.87 -9.19
N LEU A 73 -8.01 12.74 -8.20
CA LEU A 73 -7.27 12.42 -6.98
C LEU A 73 -7.87 11.23 -6.18
N PRO A 74 -9.21 11.11 -5.99
CA PRO A 74 -9.80 9.98 -5.29
C PRO A 74 -9.57 8.65 -6.02
N GLU A 75 -9.76 8.61 -7.34
CA GLU A 75 -9.55 7.40 -8.15
C GLU A 75 -8.09 6.95 -8.11
N GLN A 76 -7.15 7.89 -8.27
CA GLN A 76 -5.72 7.59 -8.14
C GLN A 76 -5.35 7.11 -6.73
N SER A 77 -5.99 7.66 -5.69
CA SER A 77 -5.76 7.24 -4.31
C SER A 77 -6.28 5.82 -4.05
N GLU A 78 -7.44 5.48 -4.63
CA GLU A 78 -8.03 4.14 -4.53
C GLU A 78 -7.19 3.12 -5.29
N GLU A 79 -6.74 3.45 -6.50
CA GLU A 79 -5.84 2.62 -7.29
C GLU A 79 -4.53 2.37 -6.53
N LEU A 80 -3.90 3.41 -5.98
CA LEU A 80 -2.67 3.28 -5.19
C LEU A 80 -2.89 2.43 -3.94
N MET A 81 -4.03 2.58 -3.24
CA MET A 81 -4.39 1.73 -2.10
C MET A 81 -4.56 0.26 -2.49
N ASN A 82 -5.21 0.00 -3.61
CA ASN A 82 -5.41 -1.35 -4.14
C ASN A 82 -4.08 -2.01 -4.54
N VAL A 83 -3.20 -1.27 -5.23
CA VAL A 83 -1.85 -1.72 -5.58
C VAL A 83 -1.03 -1.99 -4.32
N THR A 84 -1.05 -1.08 -3.34
CA THR A 84 -0.33 -1.22 -2.07
C THR A 84 -0.80 -2.44 -1.30
N LYS A 85 -2.11 -2.67 -1.22
CA LYS A 85 -2.69 -3.86 -0.59
C LYS A 85 -2.25 -5.14 -1.30
N SER A 86 -2.31 -5.17 -2.63
CA SER A 86 -1.85 -6.32 -3.42
C SER A 86 -0.36 -6.61 -3.20
N VAL A 87 0.49 -5.58 -3.12
CA VAL A 87 1.93 -5.75 -2.84
C VAL A 87 2.13 -6.24 -1.40
N SER A 88 1.40 -5.70 -0.42
CA SER A 88 1.47 -6.15 0.97
C SER A 88 1.04 -7.61 1.12
N ASP A 89 -0.07 -8.00 0.49
CA ASP A 89 -0.57 -9.38 0.50
C ASP A 89 0.43 -10.34 -0.17
N CYS A 90 1.09 -9.88 -1.25
CA CYS A 90 2.17 -10.60 -1.91
C CYS A 90 3.38 -10.76 -0.97
N VAL A 91 3.88 -9.68 -0.38
CA VAL A 91 5.03 -9.71 0.54
C VAL A 91 4.75 -10.57 1.76
N LEU A 92 3.55 -10.49 2.36
CA LEU A 92 3.17 -11.35 3.48
C LEU A 92 2.99 -12.82 3.06
N GLY A 93 2.58 -13.07 1.82
CA GLY A 93 2.52 -14.40 1.23
C GLY A 93 3.90 -15.01 0.97
N PHE A 94 4.85 -14.26 0.40
CA PHE A 94 6.16 -14.80 0.00
C PHE A 94 7.24 -14.67 1.09
N CYS A 95 7.17 -13.66 1.96
CA CYS A 95 8.07 -13.44 3.09
C CYS A 95 7.43 -13.81 4.43
N GLY A 96 6.38 -14.65 4.40
CA GLY A 96 5.72 -15.15 5.61
C GLY A 96 6.74 -15.79 6.56
N ALA A 97 6.49 -15.68 7.86
CA ALA A 97 7.36 -16.27 8.86
C ALA A 97 7.58 -17.76 8.56
N HIS A 98 8.84 -18.19 8.44
CA HIS A 98 9.19 -19.60 8.28
C HIS A 98 8.87 -20.42 9.54
N GLU A 99 8.55 -19.75 10.66
CA GLU A 99 8.25 -20.37 11.94
C GLU A 99 6.94 -19.82 12.52
N PHE A 100 6.09 -20.73 12.96
CA PHE A 100 4.82 -20.48 13.63
C PHE A 100 4.88 -21.07 15.05
N HIS A 101 4.50 -20.26 16.04
CA HIS A 101 4.41 -20.69 17.44
C HIS A 101 2.97 -20.60 17.95
N TRP A 102 2.56 -21.64 18.66
CA TRP A 102 1.26 -21.71 19.29
C TRP A 102 1.39 -22.07 20.77
N TYR A 103 0.97 -21.16 21.63
CA TYR A 103 0.83 -21.38 23.06
C TYR A 103 -0.59 -21.85 23.36
N PHE A 104 -0.81 -23.17 23.26
CA PHE A 104 -2.09 -23.76 23.59
C PHE A 104 -2.35 -23.66 25.10
N LYS A 105 -3.57 -23.30 25.49
CA LYS A 105 -4.08 -23.22 26.88
C LYS A 105 -5.27 -24.19 27.01
N GLY A 106 -5.46 -24.82 28.16
CA GLY A 106 -6.52 -25.81 28.38
C GLY A 106 -6.04 -27.26 28.24
N TRP A 107 -4.80 -27.55 28.64
CA TRP A 107 -4.22 -28.89 28.57
C TRP A 107 -4.99 -29.93 29.39
N GLU A 108 -5.36 -29.61 30.62
CA GLU A 108 -6.12 -30.49 31.51
C GLU A 108 -7.49 -30.83 30.94
N ASP A 109 -8.22 -29.82 30.45
CA ASP A 109 -9.53 -30.01 29.82
C ASP A 109 -9.45 -30.84 28.55
N LEU A 110 -8.39 -30.63 27.75
CA LEU A 110 -8.13 -31.41 26.55
C LEU A 110 -7.87 -32.89 26.89
N LYS A 111 -7.03 -33.17 27.89
CA LYS A 111 -6.75 -34.52 28.39
C LYS A 111 -8.02 -35.19 28.92
N LYS A 112 -8.77 -34.52 29.79
CA LYS A 112 -10.01 -35.04 30.36
C LYS A 112 -11.00 -35.41 29.26
N SER A 113 -11.21 -34.50 28.31
CA SER A 113 -12.07 -34.73 27.15
C SER A 113 -11.61 -35.93 26.31
N ALA A 114 -10.30 -36.08 26.08
CA ALA A 114 -9.75 -37.20 25.33
C ALA A 114 -9.88 -38.53 26.10
N PHE A 115 -9.75 -38.50 27.42
CA PHE A 115 -9.92 -39.66 28.27
C PHE A 115 -11.37 -40.18 28.27
N ASP A 116 -12.34 -39.26 28.33
CA ASP A 116 -13.77 -39.57 28.38
C ASP A 116 -14.29 -40.07 27.03
N ARG A 117 -13.89 -39.43 25.92
CA ARG A 117 -14.43 -39.70 24.58
C ARG A 117 -13.54 -40.59 23.71
N GLY A 118 -12.39 -41.01 24.23
CA GLY A 118 -11.38 -41.78 23.51
C GLY A 118 -10.43 -40.93 22.66
N PHE A 119 -10.84 -39.75 22.19
CA PHE A 119 -9.93 -38.75 21.62
C PHE A 119 -10.53 -37.33 21.70
N LYS A 120 -9.67 -36.32 21.62
CA LYS A 120 -10.06 -34.92 21.43
C LYS A 120 -9.05 -34.23 20.52
N ARG A 121 -9.55 -33.28 19.72
CA ARG A 121 -8.75 -32.45 18.83
C ARG A 121 -8.99 -30.98 19.12
N THR A 122 -7.98 -30.16 18.87
CA THR A 122 -8.06 -28.71 18.88
C THR A 122 -7.07 -28.15 17.87
N ASP A 123 -7.47 -27.07 17.22
CA ASP A 123 -6.70 -26.45 16.15
C ASP A 123 -6.22 -25.07 16.62
N SER A 124 -5.05 -24.65 16.16
CA SER A 124 -4.53 -23.31 16.38
C SER A 124 -5.30 -22.29 15.53
N PRO A 125 -5.14 -20.99 15.79
CA PRO A 125 -5.47 -19.98 14.80
C PRO A 125 -4.76 -20.26 13.47
N PHE A 126 -5.37 -19.78 12.38
CA PHE A 126 -4.78 -19.83 11.05
C PHE A 126 -3.62 -18.84 10.91
N MET A 127 -2.57 -19.25 10.20
CA MET A 127 -1.42 -18.42 9.90
C MET A 127 -0.87 -18.72 8.51
N TYR A 128 -0.36 -17.70 7.83
CA TYR A 128 0.34 -17.88 6.56
C TYR A 128 1.81 -18.25 6.80
N VAL A 129 2.22 -19.40 6.29
CA VAL A 129 3.61 -19.89 6.31
C VAL A 129 4.02 -20.23 4.89
N CYS A 130 5.07 -19.59 4.38
CA CYS A 130 5.50 -19.70 2.97
C CYS A 130 4.34 -19.51 1.97
N GLY A 131 3.36 -18.66 2.31
CA GLY A 131 2.21 -18.33 1.48
C GLY A 131 1.00 -19.25 1.67
N TYR A 132 1.19 -20.43 2.27
CA TYR A 132 0.12 -21.39 2.56
C TYR A 132 -0.62 -21.00 3.83
N ASN A 133 -1.96 -21.03 3.79
CA ASN A 133 -2.79 -20.84 4.98
C ASN A 133 -2.81 -22.14 5.79
N VAL A 134 -2.17 -22.15 6.96
CA VAL A 134 -1.99 -23.36 7.78
C VAL A 134 -2.48 -23.17 9.22
N CYS A 135 -2.78 -24.28 9.89
CA CYS A 135 -2.88 -24.34 11.34
C CYS A 135 -2.18 -25.60 11.89
N LEU A 136 -1.83 -25.56 13.17
CA LEU A 136 -1.41 -26.73 13.93
C LEU A 136 -2.62 -27.39 14.57
N ARG A 137 -2.70 -28.71 14.49
CA ARG A 137 -3.73 -29.53 15.13
C ARG A 137 -3.10 -30.42 16.20
N ILE A 138 -3.53 -30.24 17.43
CA ILE A 138 -3.27 -31.18 18.52
C ILE A 138 -4.38 -32.23 18.53
N LYS A 139 -4.00 -33.50 18.63
CA LYS A 139 -4.92 -34.62 18.86
C LYS A 139 -4.43 -35.46 20.02
N LEU A 140 -5.18 -35.47 21.12
CA LEU A 140 -4.97 -36.45 22.17
C LEU A 140 -5.83 -37.69 21.91
N THR A 141 -5.21 -38.87 21.93
CA THR A 141 -5.89 -40.15 21.71
C THR A 141 -5.62 -41.10 22.87
N LYS A 142 -6.68 -41.61 23.48
CA LYS A 142 -6.61 -42.66 24.48
C LYS A 142 -6.23 -43.98 23.81
N LYS A 143 -5.16 -44.58 24.28
CA LYS A 143 -4.73 -45.94 23.98
C LYS A 143 -4.69 -46.73 25.29
N ILE A 144 -4.51 -48.05 25.21
CA ILE A 144 -4.50 -48.90 26.40
C ILE A 144 -3.40 -48.42 27.36
N GLY A 145 -3.80 -47.91 28.52
CA GLY A 145 -2.90 -47.44 29.57
C GLY A 145 -2.22 -46.08 29.34
N LEU A 146 -2.45 -45.40 28.22
CA LEU A 146 -1.73 -44.16 27.89
C LEU A 146 -2.53 -43.20 27.00
N THR A 147 -2.22 -41.91 27.11
CA THR A 147 -2.79 -40.86 26.25
C THR A 147 -1.70 -40.34 25.33
N VAL A 148 -1.87 -40.54 24.03
CA VAL A 148 -0.90 -40.17 22.98
C VAL A 148 -1.18 -38.77 22.47
N LEU A 149 -0.13 -37.96 22.34
CA LEU A 149 -0.15 -36.70 21.61
C LEU A 149 0.19 -36.92 20.14
N GLY A 150 -0.75 -36.61 19.26
CA GLY A 150 -0.47 -36.36 17.85
C GLY A 150 -0.45 -34.86 17.56
N LEU A 151 0.44 -34.44 16.66
CA LEU A 151 0.61 -33.05 16.23
C LEU A 151 0.73 -33.00 14.70
N PHE A 152 -0.11 -32.21 14.06
CA PHE A 152 -0.24 -32.19 12.60
C PHE A 152 -0.28 -30.76 12.08
N MET A 153 0.34 -30.53 10.92
CA MET A 153 0.08 -29.35 10.09
C MET A 153 -1.16 -29.61 9.24
N CYS A 154 -2.10 -28.67 9.23
CA CYS A 154 -3.29 -28.73 8.36
C CYS A 154 -3.26 -27.52 7.42
N ILE A 155 -3.38 -27.77 6.12
CA ILE A 155 -3.45 -26.72 5.10
C ILE A 155 -4.92 -26.41 4.81
N HIS A 156 -5.28 -25.13 4.79
CA HIS A 156 -6.62 -24.61 4.59
C HIS A 156 -6.69 -23.71 3.35
N PRO A 157 -7.88 -23.50 2.77
CA PRO A 157 -8.02 -22.57 1.65
C PRO A 157 -7.48 -21.19 2.00
N GLY A 158 -6.66 -20.65 1.11
CA GLY A 158 -6.01 -19.34 1.26
C GLY A 158 -6.14 -18.48 0.01
N VAL A 159 -5.99 -17.17 0.17
CA VAL A 159 -6.05 -16.21 -0.95
C VAL A 159 -4.93 -16.40 -1.99
N ASN A 160 -3.87 -17.13 -1.62
CA ASN A 160 -2.68 -17.35 -2.44
C ASN A 160 -2.70 -18.69 -3.19
N ASP A 161 -3.69 -19.58 -2.95
CA ASP A 161 -3.62 -20.98 -3.38
C ASP A 161 -3.38 -21.16 -4.88
N LEU A 162 -3.94 -20.28 -5.73
CA LEU A 162 -3.77 -20.35 -7.20
C LEU A 162 -2.36 -19.95 -7.67
N LYS A 163 -1.57 -19.28 -6.82
CA LYS A 163 -0.21 -18.82 -7.13
C LYS A 163 0.87 -19.71 -6.52
N LEU A 164 0.48 -20.66 -5.66
CA LEU A 164 1.40 -21.55 -4.95
C LEU A 164 1.59 -22.86 -5.71
N GLU A 165 2.70 -23.52 -5.40
CA GLU A 165 2.98 -24.86 -5.91
C GLU A 165 2.13 -25.91 -5.20
N TRP A 166 1.64 -26.88 -5.97
CA TRP A 166 0.86 -28.01 -5.46
C TRP A 166 1.28 -29.33 -6.13
N PRO A 167 1.30 -30.46 -5.39
CA PRO A 167 1.08 -30.57 -3.95
C PRO A 167 2.16 -29.82 -3.14
N PHE A 168 1.86 -29.47 -1.89
CA PHE A 168 2.81 -28.88 -0.96
C PHE A 168 4.06 -29.77 -0.91
N SER A 169 5.23 -29.17 -1.11
CA SER A 169 6.50 -29.88 -1.37
C SER A 169 7.62 -29.52 -0.39
N LYS A 170 7.39 -28.54 0.51
CA LYS A 170 8.42 -28.02 1.40
C LYS A 170 8.62 -28.92 2.61
N SER A 171 9.86 -29.27 2.93
CA SER A 171 10.19 -29.93 4.19
C SER A 171 9.88 -29.03 5.38
N TYR A 172 9.47 -29.63 6.50
CA TYR A 172 9.14 -28.88 7.69
C TYR A 172 9.40 -29.68 8.97
N THR A 173 9.59 -28.95 10.06
CA THR A 173 9.70 -29.49 11.42
C THR A 173 8.51 -29.02 12.23
N LEU A 174 7.85 -29.91 12.96
CA LEU A 174 6.86 -29.52 13.97
C LEU A 174 7.17 -30.18 15.31
N GLY A 175 6.70 -29.60 16.40
CA GLY A 175 6.99 -30.16 17.71
C GLY A 175 6.49 -29.34 18.88
N VAL A 176 7.00 -29.70 20.06
CA VAL A 176 6.78 -28.98 21.32
C VAL A 176 8.10 -28.49 21.89
N ILE A 177 8.09 -27.29 22.46
CA ILE A 177 9.26 -26.62 23.03
C ILE A 177 9.10 -26.58 24.55
N HIS A 178 10.18 -26.89 25.27
CA HIS A 178 10.17 -26.78 26.72
C HIS A 178 10.13 -25.29 27.14
N PRO A 179 9.19 -24.89 28.02
CA PRO A 179 8.89 -23.48 28.27
C PRO A 179 10.05 -22.70 28.93
N LYS A 180 10.92 -23.40 29.67
CA LYS A 180 12.09 -22.78 30.34
C LYS A 180 13.41 -23.00 29.61
N ASP A 181 13.44 -23.94 28.67
CA ASP A 181 14.65 -24.30 27.93
C ASP A 181 14.30 -24.54 26.47
N LYS A 182 14.49 -23.49 25.65
CA LYS A 182 14.13 -23.53 24.23
C LYS A 182 15.00 -24.49 23.40
N ALA A 183 16.12 -24.99 23.94
CA ALA A 183 16.93 -26.00 23.27
C ALA A 183 16.33 -27.41 23.42
N THR A 184 15.62 -27.66 24.52
CA THR A 184 14.91 -28.91 24.77
C THR A 184 13.58 -28.93 24.00
N ARG A 185 13.49 -29.79 22.99
CA ARG A 185 12.33 -29.90 22.08
C ARG A 185 12.00 -31.36 21.81
N MET A 186 10.72 -31.70 21.68
CA MET A 186 10.28 -32.95 21.05
C MET A 186 9.79 -32.61 19.65
N VAL A 187 10.43 -33.17 18.63
CA VAL A 187 10.22 -32.74 17.24
C VAL A 187 9.99 -33.92 16.30
N LEU A 188 9.22 -33.68 15.26
CA LEU A 188 9.18 -34.48 14.04
C LEU A 188 9.70 -33.60 12.90
N LYS A 189 10.70 -34.11 12.18
CA LYS A 189 11.10 -33.59 10.87
C LYS A 189 10.35 -34.37 9.81
N VAL A 190 9.76 -33.66 8.87
CA VAL A 190 9.00 -34.21 7.76
C VAL A 190 9.71 -33.80 6.48
N ASP A 191 10.29 -34.78 5.80
CA ASP A 191 10.67 -34.64 4.40
C ASP A 191 9.42 -34.95 3.57
N VAL A 192 8.90 -33.94 2.89
CA VAL A 192 7.67 -34.09 2.13
C VAL A 192 7.89 -34.85 0.81
N SER A 193 9.12 -34.90 0.31
CA SER A 193 9.44 -35.66 -0.90
C SER A 193 9.17 -37.16 -0.74
N GLU A 194 9.30 -37.69 0.48
CA GLU A 194 9.01 -39.09 0.84
C GLU A 194 7.50 -39.40 0.91
N HIS A 195 6.65 -38.36 0.85
CA HIS A 195 5.21 -38.45 1.13
C HIS A 195 4.35 -37.66 0.13
N SER A 196 4.87 -37.44 -1.07
CA SER A 196 4.28 -36.56 -2.10
C SER A 196 2.87 -36.93 -2.55
N ASP A 197 2.42 -38.16 -2.29
CA ASP A 197 1.08 -38.68 -2.59
C ASP A 197 0.07 -38.51 -1.44
N HIS A 198 0.49 -37.97 -0.29
CA HIS A 198 -0.40 -37.85 0.87
C HIS A 198 -1.53 -36.82 0.59
N PRO A 199 -2.81 -37.19 0.80
CA PRO A 199 -3.97 -36.34 0.47
C PRO A 199 -3.97 -35.00 1.23
N GLY A 200 -3.30 -34.96 2.39
CA GLY A 200 -3.15 -33.75 3.20
C GLY A 200 -2.27 -32.66 2.59
N LEU A 201 -1.54 -32.96 1.52
CA LEU A 201 -0.58 -32.04 0.88
C LEU A 201 -1.11 -31.39 -0.40
N TYR A 202 -2.21 -31.89 -0.96
CA TYR A 202 -2.80 -31.30 -2.18
C TYR A 202 -3.50 -29.97 -1.88
N MET A 203 -3.83 -29.21 -2.93
CA MET A 203 -4.59 -27.97 -2.79
C MET A 203 -5.89 -28.22 -2.01
N PRO A 204 -6.13 -27.50 -0.89
CA PRO A 204 -7.25 -27.77 -0.03
C PRO A 204 -8.58 -27.41 -0.70
N ARG A 205 -9.58 -28.24 -0.45
CA ARG A 205 -10.98 -27.96 -0.78
C ARG A 205 -11.67 -27.28 0.41
N GLN A 206 -12.99 -27.04 0.32
CA GLN A 206 -13.77 -26.52 1.44
C GLN A 206 -13.52 -27.33 2.72
N GLY A 207 -13.21 -26.62 3.82
CA GLY A 207 -12.96 -27.22 5.14
C GLY A 207 -11.49 -27.52 5.47
N GLY A 208 -10.57 -27.42 4.50
CA GLY A 208 -9.16 -27.73 4.68
C GLY A 208 -8.83 -29.23 4.61
N ASN A 209 -7.54 -29.52 4.65
CA ASN A 209 -7.00 -30.87 4.45
C ASN A 209 -6.98 -31.71 5.71
N VAL A 210 -6.82 -33.03 5.51
CA VAL A 210 -6.39 -33.93 6.58
C VAL A 210 -4.98 -33.51 7.01
N GLY A 211 -4.81 -33.30 8.32
CA GLY A 211 -3.52 -32.89 8.85
C GLY A 211 -2.44 -33.94 8.62
N PHE A 212 -1.23 -33.49 8.30
CA PHE A 212 -0.04 -34.33 8.11
C PHE A 212 1.00 -34.02 9.19
N GLY A 213 1.65 -35.04 9.75
CA GLY A 213 2.57 -34.88 10.87
C GLY A 213 2.67 -36.11 11.77
N ALA A 214 2.98 -35.88 13.04
CA ALA A 214 3.26 -36.92 14.03
C ALA A 214 1.97 -37.54 14.56
N TRP A 215 1.74 -38.82 14.28
CA TRP A 215 0.67 -39.59 14.93
C TRP A 215 0.92 -39.84 16.42
N MET A 216 2.19 -39.90 16.81
CA MET A 216 2.68 -40.06 18.18
C MET A 216 3.96 -39.23 18.32
N LEU A 217 3.83 -38.00 18.79
CA LEU A 217 4.98 -37.16 19.15
C LEU A 217 5.51 -37.52 20.55
N GLY A 218 4.61 -37.94 21.44
CA GLY A 218 4.90 -38.32 22.82
C GLY A 218 3.63 -38.73 23.57
N THR A 219 3.76 -39.04 24.86
CA THR A 219 2.60 -39.29 25.73
C THR A 219 2.31 -38.11 26.65
N ALA A 220 1.05 -37.92 27.06
CA ALA A 220 0.68 -36.84 27.96
C ALA A 220 1.51 -36.87 29.27
N GLY A 221 1.70 -38.05 29.86
CA GLY A 221 2.52 -38.21 31.06
C GLY A 221 4.01 -37.93 30.84
N GLU A 222 4.54 -38.23 29.66
CA GLU A 222 5.91 -37.85 29.29
C GLU A 222 6.06 -36.33 29.18
N LEU A 223 5.12 -35.65 28.49
CA LEU A 223 5.15 -34.20 28.37
C LEU A 223 5.09 -33.50 29.74
N GLU A 224 4.27 -34.01 30.66
CA GLU A 224 4.14 -33.49 32.01
C GLU A 224 5.39 -33.77 32.87
N SER A 225 5.84 -35.03 32.92
CA SER A 225 6.99 -35.43 33.73
C SER A 225 8.28 -34.75 33.29
N LYS A 226 8.42 -34.44 32.00
CA LYS A 226 9.56 -33.69 31.43
C LYS A 226 9.37 -32.17 31.46
N GLY A 227 8.25 -31.65 31.97
CA GLY A 227 8.03 -30.21 32.14
C GLY A 227 7.67 -29.43 30.88
N PHE A 228 7.31 -30.10 29.77
CA PHE A 228 6.82 -29.41 28.56
C PHE A 228 5.48 -28.72 28.77
N VAL A 229 4.66 -29.25 29.68
CA VAL A 229 3.42 -28.62 30.12
C VAL A 229 3.70 -27.75 31.33
N ASN A 230 3.36 -26.47 31.25
CA ASN A 230 3.51 -25.52 32.36
C ASN A 230 2.29 -24.60 32.40
N ASP A 231 1.70 -24.43 33.58
CA ASP A 231 0.51 -23.57 33.79
C ASP A 231 -0.61 -23.87 32.77
N ASP A 232 -1.01 -25.14 32.71
CA ASP A 232 -2.06 -25.65 31.80
C ASP A 232 -1.82 -25.33 30.30
N SER A 233 -0.55 -25.11 29.94
CA SER A 233 -0.15 -24.67 28.61
C SER A 233 0.82 -25.61 27.95
N LEU A 234 0.74 -25.69 26.62
CA LEU A 234 1.69 -26.39 25.77
C LEU A 234 2.18 -25.47 24.65
N HIS A 235 3.49 -25.35 24.49
CA HIS A 235 4.10 -24.57 23.41
C HIS A 235 4.41 -25.46 22.22
N CYS A 236 3.59 -25.36 21.17
CA CYS A 236 3.80 -26.02 19.89
C CYS A 236 4.48 -25.08 18.89
N PHE A 237 5.17 -25.67 17.91
CA PHE A 237 5.73 -24.91 16.79
C PHE A 237 5.67 -25.70 15.48
N LEU A 238 5.73 -24.95 14.38
CA LEU A 238 5.92 -25.40 13.01
C LEU A 238 7.02 -24.54 12.40
N GLN A 239 7.99 -25.15 11.74
CA GLN A 239 9.06 -24.47 11.03
C GLN A 239 9.19 -25.08 9.63
N VAL A 240 8.96 -24.30 8.58
CA VAL A 240 9.10 -24.75 7.19
C VAL A 240 10.49 -24.37 6.69
N GLU A 241 11.16 -25.32 6.04
CA GLU A 241 12.48 -25.08 5.46
C GLU A 241 12.35 -24.10 4.27
N PRO A 242 13.34 -23.20 4.05
CA PRO A 242 13.30 -22.20 2.97
C PRO A 242 13.04 -22.81 1.59
#